data_AF-A0A016W4A8-F1
#
_entry.id   AF-A0A016W4A8-F1
#
_cell.length_a   1.000
_cell.length_b   1.000
_cell.length_c   1.000
_cell.angle_alpha   90.00
_cell.angle_beta   90.00
_cell.angle_gamma   90.00
#
_symmetry.space_group_name_H-M   'P 1'
#
loop_
_entity.id
_entity.type
_entity.pdbx_description
1 polymer ?
#
loop_
_entity_poly.entity_id
_entity_poly.type
_entity_poly.pdbx_seq_one_letter_code
_entity_poly.pdbx_strand_id
1 'polypeptide(L)'
;MYINSPGGSVTAGLAIYDTMQMITPPVATWCVGQASSMGSLLLCAGEKGMRTALPNSRIMVHQPSGGASGTCSDIVIRAEEIQRLKKRTQEIYVHHTGQTYEV
;
A
#
# COMPACT_ATOMS: atom_id res chain seq x y z
N MET A 1 12.05 1.72 -10.15
CA MET A 1 11.93 2.04 -8.72
C MET A 1 12.40 0.85 -7.89
N TYR A 2 13.48 1.02 -7.12
CA TYR A 2 13.96 -0.01 -6.18
C TYR A 2 13.34 0.23 -4.80
N ILE A 3 12.87 -0.83 -4.14
CA ILE A 3 12.11 -0.77 -2.89
C ILE A 3 12.77 -1.68 -1.86
N ASN A 4 13.23 -1.07 -0.76
CA ASN A 4 13.59 -1.73 0.48
C ASN A 4 12.93 -0.97 1.63
N SER A 5 11.70 -1.32 1.97
CA SER A 5 10.88 -0.55 2.91
C SER A 5 10.09 -1.44 3.86
N PRO A 6 10.12 -1.14 5.18
CA PRO A 6 9.25 -1.78 6.16
C PRO A 6 7.80 -1.25 6.11
N GLY A 7 7.52 -0.23 5.30
CA GLY A 7 6.23 0.48 5.29
C GLY A 7 6.36 1.92 5.78
N GLY A 8 5.25 2.50 6.23
CA GLY A 8 5.22 3.87 6.74
C GLY A 8 3.80 4.45 6.74
N SER A 9 3.73 5.79 6.66
CA SER A 9 2.46 6.52 6.59
C SER A 9 1.66 6.12 5.34
N VAL A 10 0.38 5.79 5.53
CA VAL A 10 -0.54 5.44 4.45
C VAL A 10 -0.71 6.60 3.48
N THR A 11 -0.91 7.83 3.97
CA THR A 11 -1.12 9.00 3.12
C THR A 11 0.12 9.33 2.29
N ALA A 12 1.32 9.21 2.86
CA ALA A 12 2.56 9.40 2.13
C ALA A 12 2.75 8.33 1.04
N GLY A 13 2.44 7.07 1.35
CA GLY A 13 2.49 6.00 0.35
C GLY A 13 1.45 6.18 -0.76
N LEU A 14 0.24 6.65 -0.44
CA LEU A 14 -0.78 6.97 -1.44
C LEU A 14 -0.35 8.11 -2.36
N ALA A 15 0.37 9.12 -1.86
CA ALA A 15 0.91 10.18 -2.71
C ALA A 15 1.93 9.64 -3.74
N ILE A 16 2.79 8.70 -3.34
CA ILE A 16 3.73 8.02 -4.25
C ILE A 16 2.95 7.15 -5.24
N TYR A 17 1.98 6.38 -4.77
CA TYR A 17 1.11 5.55 -5.60
C TYR A 17 0.43 6.37 -6.69
N ASP A 18 -0.27 7.44 -6.33
CA ASP A 18 -1.00 8.29 -7.28
C ASP A 18 -0.04 8.92 -8.29
N THR A 19 1.16 9.33 -7.86
CA THR A 19 2.20 9.84 -8.77
C THR A 19 2.64 8.76 -9.76
N MET A 20 2.85 7.52 -9.31
CA MET A 20 3.20 6.40 -10.21
C MET A 20 2.11 6.14 -11.26
N GLN A 21 0.82 6.28 -10.89
CA GLN A 21 -0.29 6.07 -11.82
C GLN A 21 -0.55 7.27 -12.74
N MET A 22 -0.18 8.49 -12.30
CA MET A 22 -0.42 9.74 -13.04
C MET A 22 0.59 9.96 -14.17
N ILE A 23 1.85 9.58 -13.95
CA ILE A 23 2.90 9.82 -14.95
C ILE A 23 2.79 8.88 -16.15
N THR A 24 3.17 9.36 -17.32
CA THR A 24 3.11 8.59 -18.58
C THR A 24 4.09 7.41 -18.67
N PRO A 25 5.34 7.50 -18.17
CA PRO A 25 6.28 6.39 -18.29
C PRO A 25 5.89 5.17 -17.44
N PRO A 26 6.04 3.93 -17.94
CA PRO A 26 5.78 2.75 -17.14
C PRO A 26 6.76 2.65 -15.97
N VAL A 27 6.24 2.41 -14.76
CA VAL A 27 7.05 2.33 -13.55
C VAL A 27 7.38 0.87 -13.23
N ALA A 28 8.60 0.45 -13.52
CA ALA A 28 9.11 -0.84 -13.05
C ALA A 28 9.40 -0.82 -11.55
N THR A 29 9.01 -1.85 -10.81
CA THR A 29 9.23 -1.97 -9.36
C THR A 29 10.06 -3.20 -9.02
N TRP A 30 11.06 -3.00 -8.14
CA TRP A 30 12.01 -4.04 -7.74
C TRP A 30 12.13 -4.11 -6.23
N CYS A 31 11.67 -5.21 -5.64
CA CYS A 31 11.85 -5.48 -4.21
C CYS A 31 13.27 -6.00 -3.94
N VAL A 32 14.05 -5.23 -3.19
CA VAL A 32 15.43 -5.54 -2.79
C VAL A 32 15.51 -5.60 -1.26
N GLY A 33 15.45 -6.80 -0.69
CA GLY A 33 15.39 -6.98 0.77
C GLY A 33 13.96 -7.12 1.27
N GLN A 34 13.23 -6.02 1.50
CA GLN A 34 11.82 -6.12 1.88
C GLN A 34 10.90 -5.09 1.24
N ALA A 35 9.64 -5.49 1.05
CA ALA A 35 8.53 -4.62 0.75
C ALA A 35 7.37 -5.00 1.67
N SER A 36 7.20 -4.23 2.74
CA SER A 36 6.24 -4.51 3.81
C SER A 36 5.22 -3.37 3.90
N SER A 37 3.95 -3.69 4.20
CA SER A 37 2.88 -2.67 4.35
C SER A 37 2.76 -1.76 3.11
N MET A 38 2.79 -0.43 3.24
CA MET A 38 2.83 0.48 2.09
C MET A 38 3.96 0.20 1.09
N GLY A 39 5.08 -0.40 1.53
CA GLY A 39 6.13 -0.86 0.62
C GLY A 39 5.67 -1.96 -0.34
N SER A 40 4.85 -2.91 0.13
CA SER A 40 4.29 -3.95 -0.75
C SER A 40 3.18 -3.41 -1.65
N LEU A 41 2.42 -2.41 -1.20
CA LEU A 41 1.44 -1.72 -2.03
C LEU A 41 2.13 -1.01 -3.21
N LEU A 42 3.21 -0.27 -2.93
CA LEU A 42 3.99 0.38 -3.99
C LEU A 42 4.67 -0.63 -4.92
N LEU A 43 5.13 -1.76 -4.39
CA LEU A 43 5.67 -2.84 -5.20
C LEU A 43 4.62 -3.37 -6.20
N CYS A 44 3.40 -3.66 -5.73
CA CYS A 44 2.37 -4.19 -6.63
C CYS A 44 1.80 -3.15 -7.60
N ALA A 45 1.94 -1.85 -7.29
CA ALA A 45 1.48 -0.73 -8.10
C ALA A 45 2.36 -0.39 -9.32
N GLY A 46 3.48 -1.10 -9.52
CA GLY A 46 4.27 -0.99 -10.74
C GLY A 46 3.52 -1.51 -11.96
N GLU A 47 4.01 -1.15 -13.15
CA GLU A 47 3.43 -1.57 -14.44
C GLU A 47 3.29 -3.10 -14.51
N LYS A 48 2.18 -3.59 -15.10
CA LYS A 48 1.88 -5.03 -15.12
C LYS A 48 2.96 -5.76 -15.93
N GLY A 49 3.55 -6.79 -15.33
CA GLY A 49 4.68 -7.53 -15.92
C GLY A 49 6.06 -6.91 -15.64
N MET A 50 6.13 -5.72 -15.04
CA MET A 50 7.39 -5.04 -14.66
C MET A 50 7.57 -4.95 -13.13
N ARG A 51 7.04 -5.94 -12.40
CA ARG A 51 7.08 -6.02 -10.94
C ARG A 51 7.91 -7.23 -10.55
N THR A 52 9.03 -7.02 -9.88
CA THR A 52 10.01 -8.08 -9.62
C THR A 52 10.49 -8.03 -8.18
N ALA A 53 10.84 -9.19 -7.63
CA ALA A 53 11.47 -9.31 -6.33
C ALA A 53 12.73 -10.17 -6.48
N LEU A 54 13.81 -9.80 -5.78
CA LEU A 54 14.99 -10.65 -5.70
C LEU A 54 14.70 -11.96 -4.94
N PRO A 55 15.48 -13.04 -5.14
CA PRO A 55 15.19 -14.36 -4.56
C PRO A 55 15.07 -14.40 -3.04
N ASN A 56 15.80 -13.53 -2.33
CA ASN A 56 15.79 -13.46 -0.87
C ASN A 56 14.92 -12.33 -0.31
N SER A 57 14.12 -11.68 -1.16
CA SER A 57 13.28 -10.58 -0.74
C SER A 57 12.05 -11.09 0.02
N ARG A 58 11.64 -10.34 1.05
CA ARG A 58 10.43 -10.61 1.83
C ARG A 58 9.33 -9.62 1.45
N ILE A 59 8.15 -10.14 1.17
CA ILE A 59 6.95 -9.32 0.96
C ILE A 59 6.00 -9.55 2.14
N MET A 60 5.48 -8.47 2.72
CA MET A 60 4.52 -8.55 3.82
C MET A 60 3.35 -7.60 3.57
N VAL A 61 2.14 -8.12 3.71
CA VAL A 61 0.89 -7.36 3.60
C VAL A 61 0.17 -7.48 4.94
N HIS A 62 -0.35 -6.36 5.44
CA HIS A 62 -1.21 -6.31 6.61
C HIS A 62 -2.16 -5.12 6.50
N GLN A 63 -3.25 -5.15 7.27
CA GLN A 63 -4.19 -4.02 7.33
C GLN A 63 -3.53 -2.78 7.94
N PRO A 64 -3.94 -1.55 7.53
CA PRO A 64 -3.48 -0.33 8.19
C PRO A 64 -3.74 -0.36 9.70
N SER A 65 -2.79 0.16 10.46
CA SER A 65 -2.88 0.34 11.90
C SER A 65 -2.90 1.82 12.24
N GLY A 66 -3.71 2.22 13.22
CA GLY A 66 -3.78 3.59 13.73
C GLY A 66 -4.30 3.61 15.16
N GLY A 67 -4.16 4.75 15.83
CA GLY A 67 -4.70 4.99 17.17
C GLY A 67 -5.72 6.12 17.15
N ALA A 68 -6.65 6.11 18.10
CA ALA A 68 -7.63 7.17 18.31
C ALA A 68 -7.68 7.55 19.79
N SER A 69 -7.79 8.85 20.07
CA SER A 69 -7.89 9.42 21.42
C SER A 69 -8.61 10.76 21.34
N GLY A 70 -9.40 11.13 22.34
CA GLY A 70 -10.14 12.39 22.37
C GLY A 70 -11.55 12.20 22.91
N THR A 71 -12.46 13.09 22.53
CA THR A 71 -13.88 12.93 22.84
C THR A 71 -14.45 11.68 22.15
N CYS A 72 -15.63 11.23 22.59
CA CYS A 72 -16.32 10.11 21.93
C CYS A 72 -16.48 10.35 20.41
N SER A 73 -16.86 11.58 20.03
CA SER A 73 -16.97 11.98 18.62
C SER A 73 -15.64 11.89 17.88
N ASP A 74 -14.54 12.36 18.47
CA ASP A 74 -13.20 12.27 17.85
C ASP A 74 -12.78 10.82 17.61
N ILE A 75 -13.04 9.94 18.59
CA ILE A 75 -12.72 8.52 18.49
C ILE A 75 -13.49 7.89 17.33
N VAL A 76 -14.80 8.16 17.21
CA VAL A 76 -15.64 7.63 16.12
C VAL A 76 -15.14 8.12 14.76
N ILE A 77 -14.91 9.42 14.60
CA ILE A 77 -14.42 10.00 13.33
C ILE A 77 -13.08 9.38 12.91
N ARG A 78 -12.16 9.18 13.87
CA ARG A 78 -10.85 8.57 13.58
C ARG A 78 -10.98 7.08 13.23
N ALA A 79 -11.87 6.36 13.89
CA ALA A 79 -12.13 4.96 13.57
C ALA A 79 -12.70 4.80 12.15
N GLU A 80 -13.66 5.66 11.77
CA GLU A 80 -14.23 5.69 10.42
C GLU A 80 -13.18 5.97 9.35
N GLU A 81 -12.27 6.91 9.57
CA GLU A 81 -11.18 7.20 8.63
C GLU A 81 -10.19 6.03 8.51
N ILE A 82 -9.84 5.36 9.62
CA ILE A 82 -9.01 4.15 9.57
C ILE A 82 -9.71 3.06 8.75
N GLN A 83 -11.01 2.88 8.94
CA GLN A 83 -11.80 1.89 8.18
C GLN A 83 -11.86 2.24 6.69
N ARG A 84 -12.03 3.52 6.35
CA ARG A 84 -11.97 4.02 4.97
C ARG A 84 -10.62 3.75 4.32
N LEU A 85 -9.52 4.05 5.01
CA LEU A 85 -8.16 3.79 4.51
C LEU A 85 -7.88 2.29 4.35
N LYS A 86 -8.35 1.47 5.29
CA LYS A 86 -8.27 0.00 5.17
C LYS A 86 -8.97 -0.46 3.88
N LYS A 87 -10.23 -0.07 3.67
CA LYS A 87 -10.97 -0.44 2.47
C LYS A 87 -10.25 0.03 1.19
N ARG A 88 -9.81 1.28 1.16
CA ARG A 88 -9.12 1.86 0.00
C ARG A 88 -7.83 1.12 -0.35
N THR A 89 -7.01 0.79 0.65
CA THR A 89 -5.75 0.05 0.42
C THR A 89 -6.02 -1.36 -0.08
N GLN A 90 -7.04 -2.04 0.44
CA GLN A 90 -7.45 -3.37 -0.04
C GLN A 90 -7.97 -3.32 -1.49
N GLU A 91 -8.78 -2.34 -1.86
CA GLU A 91 -9.24 -2.13 -3.25
C GLU A 91 -8.05 -1.96 -4.21
N ILE A 92 -7.01 -1.22 -3.81
CA ILE A 92 -5.79 -1.05 -4.60
C ILE A 92 -5.05 -2.39 -4.77
N TYR A 93 -4.90 -3.18 -3.71
CA TYR A 93 -4.31 -4.51 -3.82
C TYR A 93 -5.13 -5.42 -4.75
N VAL A 94 -6.45 -5.45 -4.60
CA VAL A 94 -7.36 -6.23 -5.46
C VAL A 94 -7.17 -5.84 -6.93
N HIS A 95 -7.16 -4.54 -7.23
CA HIS A 95 -6.93 -4.03 -8.58
C HIS A 95 -5.61 -4.52 -9.20
N HIS A 96 -4.50 -4.42 -8.45
CA HIS A 96 -3.17 -4.75 -8.97
C HIS A 96 -2.85 -6.26 -8.95
N THR A 97 -3.45 -7.02 -8.04
CA THR A 97 -3.16 -8.45 -7.88
C THR A 97 -4.15 -9.35 -8.61
N GLY A 98 -5.35 -8.86 -8.91
CA GLY A 98 -6.44 -9.66 -9.48
C GLY A 98 -7.08 -10.65 -8.48
N GLN A 99 -6.69 -10.60 -7.21
CA GLN A 99 -7.34 -11.37 -6.14
C GLN A 99 -8.73 -10.81 -5.85
N THR A 100 -9.63 -11.65 -5.34
CA THR A 100 -10.98 -11.22 -4.95
C THR A 100 -10.97 -10.53 -3.58
N TYR A 101 -11.85 -9.54 -3.40
CA TYR A 101 -12.11 -8.96 -2.09
C TYR A 101 -13.05 -9.91 -1.32
N GLU A 102 -12.54 -10.61 -0.33
CA GLU A 102 -13.36 -11.35 0.63
C GLU A 102 -13.72 -10.44 1.82
N VAL A 103 -15.01 -10.38 2.13
CA VAL A 103 -15.61 -9.52 3.16
C VAL A 103 -15.44 -10.14 4.54
#